data_AF-D4B5H6-F1
#
_entry.id   AF-D4B5H6-F1
#
_cell.length_a   1.000
_cell.length_b   1.000
_cell.length_c   1.000
_cell.angle_alpha   90.00
_cell.angle_beta   90.00
_cell.angle_gamma   90.00
#
_symmetry.space_group_name_H-M   'P 1'
#
loop_
_entity.id
_entity.type
_entity.pdbx_description
1 polymer ?
#
loop_
_entity_poly.entity_id
_entity_poly.type
_entity_poly.pdbx_seq_one_letter_code
_entity_poly.pdbx_strand_id
1 'polypeptide(L)'
;MTLEEAKPVLAAIFTVSAAINTAISAFDLEIRSTAHQTQQSRVYALINTTSDPMMQLATTYSADEIAYVKRLLDAMFESNNTSRCEAMVVSSIEAVRLARTGANLNRRQSEGVPQTGTAQPLSMREAEGMLSRLVAEGWLERSRAGYYSLSPRALMELRGWLVETYNEEEDENGDTRQNHKIKTCFACKEIITVV
;
A
#
# COMPACT_ATOMS: atom_id res chain seq x y z
N MET A 1 32.25 4.23 9.16
CA MET A 1 31.94 2.87 9.62
C MET A 1 32.19 1.93 8.46
N THR A 2 33.22 1.09 8.56
CA THR A 2 33.53 0.11 7.52
C THR A 2 32.50 -1.02 7.54
N LEU A 3 32.35 -1.75 6.44
CA LEU A 3 31.40 -2.86 6.32
C LEU A 3 31.65 -3.96 7.38
N GLU A 4 32.89 -4.09 7.86
CA GLU A 4 33.27 -5.04 8.91
C GLU A 4 32.81 -4.59 10.30
N GLU A 5 32.87 -3.29 10.59
CA GLU A 5 32.38 -2.71 11.85
C GLU A 5 30.85 -2.76 11.95
N ALA A 6 30.15 -2.77 10.81
CA ALA A 6 28.69 -2.81 10.74
C ALA A 6 28.11 -4.22 10.99
N LYS A 7 28.85 -5.29 10.66
CA LYS A 7 28.42 -6.70 10.78
C LYS A 7 27.86 -7.06 12.17
N PRO A 8 28.54 -6.78 13.29
CA PRO A 8 28.04 -7.16 14.61
C PRO A 8 26.74 -6.42 14.99
N VAL A 9 26.62 -5.15 14.59
CA VAL A 9 25.41 -4.36 14.85
C VAL A 9 24.22 -4.90 14.05
N LEU A 10 24.43 -5.23 12.78
CA LEU A 10 23.39 -5.84 11.94
C LEU A 10 22.96 -7.21 12.45
N ALA A 11 23.92 -8.04 12.90
CA ALA A 11 23.63 -9.33 13.52
C ALA A 11 22.80 -9.16 14.80
N ALA A 12 23.15 -8.21 15.67
CA ALA A 12 22.38 -7.91 16.88
C ALA A 12 20.95 -7.46 16.56
N ILE A 13 20.77 -6.57 15.58
CA ILE A 13 19.44 -6.13 15.13
C ILE A 13 18.61 -7.33 14.65
N PHE A 14 19.19 -8.21 13.84
CA PHE A 14 18.51 -9.40 13.34
C PHE A 14 18.09 -10.33 14.49
N THR A 15 18.99 -10.61 15.43
CA THR A 15 18.69 -11.44 16.60
C THR A 15 17.58 -10.84 17.47
N VAL A 16 17.62 -9.53 17.71
CA VAL A 16 16.60 -8.83 18.51
C VAL A 16 15.25 -8.85 17.79
N SER A 17 15.20 -8.55 16.49
CA SER A 17 13.96 -8.62 15.71
C SER A 17 13.35 -10.02 15.74
N ALA A 18 14.16 -11.09 15.62
CA ALA A 18 13.67 -12.46 15.69
C ALA A 18 13.11 -12.81 17.09
N ALA A 19 13.80 -12.39 18.16
CA ALA A 19 13.32 -12.60 19.52
C ALA A 19 12.01 -11.85 19.79
N ILE A 20 11.90 -10.60 19.32
CA ILE A 20 10.67 -9.82 19.44
C ILE A 20 9.55 -10.50 18.64
N ASN A 21 9.78 -10.86 17.38
CA ASN A 21 8.78 -11.53 16.54
C ASN A 21 8.25 -12.81 17.19
N THR A 22 9.09 -13.58 17.86
CA THR A 22 8.67 -14.76 18.62
C THR A 22 7.73 -14.41 19.79
N ALA A 23 7.95 -13.27 20.44
CA ALA A 23 7.12 -12.84 21.56
C ALA A 23 5.80 -12.19 21.10
N ILE A 24 5.82 -11.46 19.98
CA ILE A 24 4.66 -10.72 19.48
C ILE A 24 3.77 -11.53 18.53
N SER A 25 4.22 -12.70 18.06
CA SER A 25 3.44 -13.55 17.15
C SER A 25 2.12 -14.02 17.75
N ALA A 26 2.02 -14.13 19.08
CA ALA A 26 0.78 -14.46 19.78
C ALA A 26 -0.31 -13.37 19.66
N PHE A 27 0.07 -12.17 19.22
CA PHE A 27 -0.83 -11.05 18.95
C PHE A 27 -1.05 -10.81 17.46
N ASP A 28 -0.62 -11.75 16.60
CA ASP A 28 -0.68 -11.61 15.15
C ASP A 28 0.04 -10.35 14.64
N LEU A 29 1.16 -10.01 15.29
CA LEU A 29 2.03 -8.91 14.90
C LEU A 29 3.38 -9.44 14.44
N GLU A 30 3.97 -8.78 13.47
CA GLU A 30 5.30 -9.11 12.95
C GLU A 30 6.09 -7.82 12.67
N ILE A 31 7.34 -7.76 13.12
CA ILE A 31 8.29 -6.74 12.67
C ILE A 31 8.88 -7.20 11.34
N ARG A 32 8.60 -6.45 10.29
CA ARG A 32 9.21 -6.60 8.97
C ARG A 32 10.13 -5.44 8.66
N SER A 33 11.03 -5.66 7.70
CA SER A 33 11.88 -4.61 7.17
C SER A 33 11.94 -4.66 5.66
N THR A 34 11.95 -3.49 5.02
CA THR A 34 12.12 -3.36 3.59
C THR A 34 13.12 -2.25 3.28
N ALA A 35 13.77 -2.31 2.12
CA ALA A 35 14.56 -1.20 1.62
C ALA A 35 13.63 -0.22 0.91
N HIS A 36 13.76 1.06 1.20
CA HIS A 36 13.03 2.07 0.46
C HIS A 36 13.55 2.10 -0.99
N GLN A 37 12.63 2.09 -1.96
CA GLN A 37 12.98 1.86 -3.37
C GLN A 37 13.78 3.01 -4.02
N THR A 38 13.77 4.22 -3.44
CA THR A 38 14.45 5.41 -3.98
C THR A 38 15.51 5.94 -3.03
N GLN A 39 15.22 5.94 -1.73
CA GLN A 39 16.16 6.28 -0.67
C GLN A 39 16.79 4.95 -0.23
N GLN A 40 18.09 4.75 -0.37
CA GLN A 40 18.75 3.47 0.00
C GLN A 40 18.75 3.18 1.52
N SER A 41 17.73 3.62 2.26
CA SER A 41 17.51 3.41 3.67
C SER A 41 16.62 2.18 3.91
N ARG A 42 16.85 1.50 5.04
CA ARG A 42 16.02 0.39 5.49
C ARG A 42 14.94 0.92 6.42
N VAL A 43 13.69 0.55 6.16
CA VAL A 43 12.53 0.86 6.97
C VAL A 43 12.11 -0.40 7.72
N TYR A 44 11.88 -0.28 9.02
CA TYR A 44 11.30 -1.33 9.86
C TYR A 44 9.88 -0.92 10.25
N ALA A 45 8.94 -1.85 10.16
CA ALA A 45 7.56 -1.63 10.54
C ALA A 45 7.02 -2.81 11.32
N LEU A 46 6.17 -2.52 12.30
CA LEU A 46 5.33 -3.49 12.97
C LEU A 46 4.04 -3.61 12.16
N ILE A 47 3.81 -4.79 11.57
CA ILE A 47 2.64 -5.07 10.74
C ILE A 47 1.70 -6.03 11.48
N ASN A 48 0.41 -5.91 11.18
CA ASN A 48 -0.59 -6.88 11.60
C ASN A 48 -0.70 -7.99 10.55
N THR A 49 -0.65 -9.25 10.97
CA THR A 49 -0.66 -10.42 10.08
C THR A 49 -2.05 -11.03 9.89
N THR A 50 -3.03 -10.66 10.72
CA THR A 50 -4.38 -11.24 10.69
C THR A 50 -5.41 -10.29 10.08
N SER A 51 -5.31 -9.00 10.36
CA SER A 51 -6.30 -8.03 9.87
C SER A 51 -5.99 -7.59 8.46
N ASP A 52 -7.00 -7.62 7.58
CA ASP A 52 -6.94 -6.88 6.33
C ASP A 52 -6.63 -5.40 6.65
N PRO A 53 -5.55 -4.80 6.13
CA PRO A 53 -5.19 -3.44 6.51
C PRO A 53 -6.21 -2.39 6.05
N MET A 54 -7.03 -2.70 5.03
CA MET A 54 -8.19 -1.88 4.67
C MET A 54 -9.27 -1.93 5.76
N MET A 55 -9.44 -3.07 6.43
CA MET A 55 -10.27 -3.21 7.63
C MET A 55 -9.69 -2.43 8.82
N GLN A 56 -8.36 -2.39 8.95
CA GLN A 56 -7.71 -1.58 9.99
C GLN A 56 -7.92 -0.08 9.76
N LEU A 57 -7.76 0.40 8.52
CA LEU A 57 -8.15 1.76 8.15
C LEU A 57 -9.64 2.00 8.47
N ALA A 58 -10.50 0.99 8.28
CA ALA A 58 -11.92 1.10 8.57
C ALA A 58 -12.29 1.31 10.05
N THR A 59 -11.38 1.01 10.97
CA THR A 59 -11.58 1.30 12.41
C THR A 59 -11.30 2.76 12.77
N THR A 60 -10.47 3.44 11.99
CA THR A 60 -10.00 4.81 12.27
C THR A 60 -10.73 5.86 11.44
N TYR A 61 -11.18 5.47 10.25
CA TYR A 61 -11.78 6.35 9.26
C TYR A 61 -13.27 6.06 9.06
N SER A 62 -14.01 7.09 8.65
CA SER A 62 -15.40 6.95 8.22
C SER A 62 -15.53 6.17 6.92
N ALA A 63 -16.72 5.62 6.64
CA ALA A 63 -17.03 4.91 5.40
C ALA A 63 -16.68 5.73 4.14
N ASP A 64 -16.93 7.04 4.17
CA ASP A 64 -16.68 7.95 3.04
C ASP A 64 -15.18 8.17 2.81
N GLU A 65 -14.39 8.27 3.89
CA GLU A 65 -12.94 8.37 3.84
C GLU A 65 -12.31 7.08 3.31
N ILE A 66 -12.78 5.92 3.77
CA ILE A 66 -12.31 4.61 3.28
C ILE A 66 -12.62 4.46 1.79
N ALA A 67 -13.84 4.84 1.36
CA ALA A 67 -14.21 4.82 -0.05
C ALA A 67 -13.37 5.77 -0.90
N TYR A 68 -12.93 6.91 -0.35
CA TYR A 68 -11.96 7.79 -1.00
C TYR A 68 -10.57 7.15 -1.08
N VAL A 69 -10.07 6.53 -0.02
CA VAL A 69 -8.78 5.82 -0.03
C VAL A 69 -8.79 4.71 -1.07
N LYS A 70 -9.88 3.93 -1.16
CA LYS A 70 -10.02 2.90 -2.20
C LYS A 70 -9.90 3.50 -3.61
N ARG A 71 -10.61 4.60 -3.89
CA ARG A 71 -10.52 5.30 -5.18
C ARG A 71 -9.11 5.80 -5.47
N LEU A 72 -8.38 6.26 -4.45
CA LEU A 72 -7.00 6.67 -4.59
C LEU A 72 -6.09 5.49 -4.99
N LEU A 73 -6.26 4.33 -4.35
CA LEU A 73 -5.52 3.11 -4.68
C LEU A 73 -5.90 2.57 -6.06
N ASP A 74 -7.18 2.58 -6.42
CA ASP A 74 -7.65 2.20 -7.76
C ASP A 74 -7.04 3.13 -8.83
N ALA A 75 -6.91 4.43 -8.55
CA ALA A 75 -6.21 5.33 -9.46
C ALA A 75 -4.72 4.96 -9.61
N MET A 76 -4.02 4.67 -8.51
CA MET A 76 -2.60 4.26 -8.54
C MET A 76 -2.38 2.96 -9.30
N PHE A 77 -3.09 1.90 -8.94
CA PHE A 77 -2.77 0.52 -9.35
C PHE A 77 -3.60 0.00 -10.52
N GLU A 78 -4.76 0.60 -10.79
CA GLU A 78 -5.59 0.20 -11.92
C GLU A 78 -5.52 1.21 -13.07
N SER A 79 -5.75 2.50 -12.78
CA SER A 79 -5.87 3.53 -13.82
C SER A 79 -4.51 4.01 -14.35
N ASN A 80 -3.57 4.32 -13.45
CA ASN A 80 -2.28 4.90 -13.81
C ASN A 80 -1.20 3.84 -14.07
N ASN A 81 -1.36 2.63 -13.52
CA ASN A 81 -0.49 1.48 -13.78
C ASN A 81 -0.98 0.68 -14.99
N THR A 82 -0.42 1.02 -16.16
CA THR A 82 -0.76 0.39 -17.44
C THR A 82 0.48 -0.23 -18.06
N SER A 83 0.33 -1.17 -18.99
CA SER A 83 1.48 -1.80 -19.68
C SER A 83 2.36 -0.82 -20.46
N ARG A 84 1.90 0.41 -20.69
CA ARG A 84 2.66 1.48 -21.37
C ARG A 84 3.28 2.49 -20.40
N CYS A 85 2.78 2.55 -19.17
CA CYS A 85 3.16 3.53 -18.17
C CYS A 85 2.91 2.92 -16.80
N GLU A 86 3.98 2.44 -16.16
CA GLU A 86 3.93 1.79 -14.85
C GLU A 86 4.04 2.84 -13.74
N ALA A 87 3.07 3.76 -13.72
CA ALA A 87 3.05 4.88 -12.80
C ALA A 87 2.09 4.60 -11.63
N MET A 88 2.59 3.94 -10.58
CA MET A 88 1.81 3.67 -9.35
C MET A 88 1.79 4.87 -8.41
N VAL A 89 1.43 6.03 -8.96
CA VAL A 89 1.40 7.33 -8.28
C VAL A 89 0.20 8.14 -8.72
N VAL A 90 -0.19 9.13 -7.91
CA VAL A 90 -1.31 10.05 -8.22
C VAL A 90 -0.83 11.47 -8.02
N SER A 91 -1.14 12.37 -8.97
CA SER A 91 -0.80 13.79 -8.77
C SER A 91 -1.68 14.43 -7.70
N SER A 92 -1.23 15.50 -7.05
CA SER A 92 -2.02 16.20 -6.03
C SER A 92 -3.38 16.68 -6.57
N ILE A 93 -3.42 17.15 -7.81
CA ILE A 93 -4.65 17.63 -8.45
C ILE A 93 -5.63 16.47 -8.69
N GLU A 94 -5.12 15.34 -9.19
CA GLU A 94 -5.91 14.15 -9.44
C GLU A 94 -6.45 13.55 -8.13
N ALA A 95 -5.62 13.43 -7.10
CA ALA A 95 -6.03 12.93 -5.79
C ALA A 95 -7.21 13.73 -5.22
N VAL A 96 -7.16 15.06 -5.25
CA VAL A 96 -8.28 15.91 -4.81
C VAL A 96 -9.52 15.77 -5.71
N ARG A 97 -9.35 15.53 -7.01
CA ARG A 97 -10.48 15.28 -7.92
C ARG A 97 -11.16 13.94 -7.65
N LEU A 98 -10.42 12.92 -7.23
CA LEU A 98 -10.96 11.60 -6.88
C LEU A 98 -11.90 11.66 -5.67
N ALA A 99 -11.88 12.72 -4.87
CA ALA A 99 -12.83 12.96 -3.78
C ALA A 99 -14.29 13.01 -4.26
N ARG A 100 -14.50 13.55 -5.46
CA ARG A 100 -15.82 13.62 -6.09
C ARG A 100 -16.21 12.26 -6.64
N THR A 101 -17.42 11.80 -6.33
CA THR A 101 -17.98 10.59 -6.92
C THR A 101 -18.45 10.91 -8.33
N GLY A 102 -17.67 10.51 -9.35
CA GLY A 102 -18.17 10.40 -10.71
C GLY A 102 -18.98 9.11 -10.83
N ALA A 103 -20.22 9.18 -11.31
CA ALA A 103 -21.17 8.08 -11.43
C ALA A 103 -20.73 6.86 -12.29
N ASN A 104 -19.48 6.80 -12.76
CA ASN A 104 -18.98 5.81 -13.71
C ASN A 104 -17.80 4.94 -13.20
N LEU A 105 -17.44 4.99 -11.92
CA LEU A 105 -16.31 4.22 -11.38
C LEU A 105 -16.72 2.91 -10.65
N ASN A 106 -18.01 2.59 -10.56
CA ASN A 106 -18.53 1.40 -9.85
C ASN A 106 -18.39 0.06 -10.62
N ARG A 107 -17.39 -0.11 -11.47
CA ARG A 107 -17.23 -1.36 -12.24
C ARG A 107 -16.09 -2.22 -11.73
N ARG A 108 -16.28 -2.80 -10.54
CA ARG A 108 -15.81 -4.13 -10.08
C ARG A 108 -15.98 -4.15 -8.55
N GLN A 109 -17.12 -4.69 -8.10
CA GLN A 109 -17.35 -5.05 -6.71
C GLN A 109 -16.54 -6.33 -6.45
N SER A 110 -15.44 -6.23 -5.72
CA SER A 110 -14.84 -7.37 -5.02
C SER A 110 -15.62 -7.57 -3.73
N GLU A 111 -16.18 -8.77 -3.56
CA GLU A 111 -16.92 -9.20 -2.37
C GLU A 111 -15.94 -9.36 -1.21
N GLY A 112 -16.09 -8.55 -0.15
CA GLY A 112 -15.23 -8.65 1.02
C GLY A 112 -15.52 -7.66 2.15
N VAL A 113 -16.24 -6.57 1.90
CA VAL A 113 -16.66 -5.63 2.96
C VAL A 113 -18.17 -5.40 2.89
N PRO A 114 -18.94 -5.65 3.97
CA PRO A 114 -20.36 -5.34 4.00
C PRO A 114 -20.55 -3.81 3.98
N GLN A 115 -20.89 -3.24 2.81
CA GLN A 115 -21.23 -1.82 2.70
C GLN A 115 -22.71 -1.60 3.00
N THR A 116 -23.00 -1.22 4.24
CA THR A 116 -24.26 -0.58 4.61
C THR A 116 -24.18 0.92 4.29
N GLY A 117 -24.75 1.32 3.15
CA GLY A 117 -24.97 2.73 2.79
C GLY A 117 -24.09 3.22 1.62
N THR A 118 -24.68 4.00 0.72
CA THR A 118 -23.95 4.67 -0.37
C THR A 118 -23.00 5.71 0.21
N ALA A 119 -21.71 5.38 0.26
CA ALA A 119 -20.66 6.29 0.70
C ALA A 119 -20.72 7.62 -0.08
N GLN A 120 -20.71 8.73 0.64
CA GLN A 120 -20.82 10.08 0.09
C GLN A 120 -19.46 10.58 -0.40
N PRO A 121 -19.43 11.47 -1.41
CA PRO A 121 -18.20 12.13 -1.82
C PRO A 121 -17.67 13.05 -0.72
N LEU A 122 -16.36 13.07 -0.52
CA LEU A 122 -15.68 14.07 0.29
C LEU A 122 -15.62 15.41 -0.46
N SER A 123 -15.66 16.51 0.27
CA SER A 123 -15.28 17.81 -0.29
C SER A 123 -13.78 17.85 -0.62
N MET A 124 -13.36 18.79 -1.48
CA MET A 124 -11.95 18.94 -1.84
C MET A 124 -11.07 19.22 -0.61
N ARG A 125 -11.57 20.02 0.33
CA ARG A 125 -10.84 20.35 1.58
C ARG A 125 -10.68 19.13 2.49
N GLU A 126 -11.71 18.30 2.59
CA GLU A 126 -11.64 17.05 3.36
C GLU A 126 -10.66 16.07 2.72
N ALA A 127 -10.62 15.99 1.39
CA ALA A 127 -9.67 15.15 0.67
C ALA A 127 -8.21 15.61 0.88
N GLU A 128 -7.94 16.92 0.84
CA GLU A 128 -6.61 17.46 1.16
C GLU A 128 -6.19 17.17 2.61
N GLY A 129 -7.14 17.31 3.56
CA GLY A 129 -6.93 16.96 4.96
C GLY A 129 -6.66 15.47 5.15
N MET A 130 -7.38 14.61 4.43
CA MET A 130 -7.17 13.16 4.44
C MET A 130 -5.81 12.77 3.87
N LEU A 131 -5.41 13.33 2.72
CA LEU A 131 -4.08 13.10 2.14
C LEU A 131 -2.97 13.51 3.12
N SER A 132 -3.14 14.64 3.81
CA SER A 132 -2.16 15.12 4.79
C SER A 132 -2.04 14.17 5.99
N ARG A 133 -3.15 13.61 6.47
CA ARG A 133 -3.15 12.59 7.53
C ARG A 133 -2.49 11.28 7.08
N LEU A 134 -2.85 10.79 5.89
CA LEU A 134 -2.23 9.58 5.34
C LEU A 134 -0.71 9.72 5.19
N VAL A 135 -0.21 10.90 4.84
CA VAL A 135 1.24 11.16 4.83
C VAL A 135 1.81 11.21 6.25
N ALA A 136 1.16 11.91 7.18
CA ALA A 136 1.63 12.03 8.56
C ALA A 136 1.67 10.68 9.29
N GLU A 137 0.72 9.79 8.99
CA GLU A 137 0.65 8.42 9.51
C GLU A 137 1.58 7.46 8.76
N GLY A 138 2.28 7.92 7.72
CA GLY A 138 3.20 7.10 6.95
C GLY A 138 2.50 6.02 6.11
N TRP A 139 1.26 6.25 5.68
CA TRP A 139 0.61 5.45 4.64
C TRP A 139 1.04 5.89 3.24
N LEU A 140 1.18 7.20 3.04
CA LEU A 140 1.60 7.80 1.79
C LEU A 140 2.92 8.55 1.93
N GLU A 141 3.64 8.67 0.83
CA GLU A 141 4.73 9.61 0.66
C GLU A 141 4.34 10.63 -0.41
N ARG A 142 4.83 11.87 -0.25
CA ARG A 142 4.65 12.93 -1.24
C ARG A 142 6.01 13.34 -1.81
N SER A 143 6.16 13.19 -3.12
CA SER A 143 7.36 13.64 -3.82
C SER A 143 7.43 15.17 -3.91
N ARG A 144 8.63 15.71 -4.14
CA ARG A 144 8.83 17.16 -4.38
C ARG A 144 8.04 17.68 -5.58
N ALA A 145 7.78 16.80 -6.57
CA ALA A 145 6.99 17.12 -7.75
C ALA A 145 5.46 17.06 -7.49
N GLY A 146 5.01 16.75 -6.27
CA GLY A 146 3.60 16.78 -5.89
C GLY A 146 2.82 15.50 -6.23
N TYR A 147 3.52 14.37 -6.36
CA TYR A 147 2.90 13.05 -6.53
C TYR A 147 2.83 12.31 -5.21
N TYR A 148 1.73 11.60 -5.00
CA TYR A 148 1.53 10.68 -3.88
C TYR A 148 1.81 9.25 -4.34
N SER A 149 2.50 8.49 -3.49
CA SER A 149 2.73 7.04 -3.65
C SER A 149 2.53 6.35 -2.31
N LEU A 150 2.31 5.03 -2.31
CA LEU A 150 2.37 4.26 -1.06
C LEU A 150 3.77 4.34 -0.46
N SER A 151 3.82 4.46 0.87
CA SER A 151 5.09 4.39 1.62
C SER A 151 5.62 2.95 1.67
N PRO A 152 6.90 2.74 2.02
CA PRO A 152 7.43 1.39 2.28
C PRO A 152 6.65 0.63 3.36
N ARG A 153 6.16 1.33 4.41
CA ARG A 153 5.32 0.73 5.45
C ARG A 153 4.01 0.20 4.85
N ALA A 154 3.32 1.04 4.10
CA ALA A 154 2.05 0.69 3.49
C ALA A 154 2.19 -0.48 2.50
N LEU A 155 3.28 -0.53 1.72
CA LEU A 155 3.54 -1.64 0.81
C LEU A 155 3.77 -2.98 1.53
N MET A 156 4.44 -2.97 2.69
CA MET A 156 4.62 -4.17 3.50
C MET A 156 3.30 -4.66 4.09
N GLU A 157 2.48 -3.72 4.58
CA GLU A 157 1.22 -4.01 5.27
C GLU A 157 0.13 -4.46 4.28
N LEU A 158 -0.06 -3.71 3.19
CA LEU A 158 -1.08 -3.96 2.17
C LEU A 158 -0.68 -5.03 1.15
N ARG A 159 0.47 -5.70 1.31
CA ARG A 159 1.01 -6.61 0.30
C ARG A 159 0.01 -7.66 -0.19
N GLY A 160 -0.62 -8.37 0.74
CA GLY A 160 -1.60 -9.42 0.43
C GLY A 160 -2.81 -8.84 -0.30
N TRP A 161 -3.41 -7.80 0.29
CA TRP A 161 -4.58 -7.12 -0.25
C TRP A 161 -4.35 -6.55 -1.66
N LEU A 162 -3.21 -5.91 -1.92
CA LEU A 162 -2.88 -5.35 -3.23
C LEU A 162 -2.82 -6.43 -4.31
N VAL A 163 -2.17 -7.57 -4.00
CA VAL A 163 -2.05 -8.69 -4.93
C VAL A 163 -3.43 -9.30 -5.19
N GLU A 164 -4.19 -9.59 -4.15
CA GLU A 164 -5.54 -10.16 -4.26
C GLU A 164 -6.51 -9.23 -4.99
N THR A 165 -6.39 -7.92 -4.80
CA THR A 165 -7.30 -6.94 -5.39
C THR A 165 -6.99 -6.63 -6.85
N TYR A 166 -5.71 -6.54 -7.22
CA TYR A 166 -5.28 -5.98 -8.52
C TYR A 166 -4.62 -6.99 -9.46
N ASN A 167 -4.26 -8.19 -9.00
CA ASN A 167 -3.86 -9.27 -9.89
C ASN A 167 -5.06 -10.20 -10.08
N GLU A 168 -5.41 -10.49 -11.34
CA GLU A 168 -6.45 -11.46 -11.67
C GLU A 168 -5.93 -12.89 -11.39
N GLU A 169 -6.83 -13.82 -11.06
CA GLU A 169 -6.47 -15.23 -10.88
C GLU A 169 -6.06 -15.86 -12.21
N GLU A 170 -5.02 -16.70 -12.17
CA GLU A 170 -4.54 -17.46 -13.32
C GLU A 170 -5.69 -18.31 -13.88
N ASP A 171 -6.07 -18.08 -15.14
CA ASP A 171 -7.05 -18.90 -15.83
C ASP A 171 -6.49 -20.32 -16.07
N GLU A 172 -7.37 -21.33 -16.00
CA GLU A 172 -7.06 -22.78 -16.06
C GLU A 172 -6.20 -23.22 -17.27
N ASN A 173 -6.03 -22.34 -18.26
CA ASN A 173 -5.28 -22.58 -19.49
C ASN A 173 -3.77 -22.23 -19.40
N GLY A 174 -3.30 -21.67 -18.28
CA GLY A 174 -1.87 -21.47 -18.03
C GLY A 174 -1.14 -20.52 -19.00
N ASP A 175 -1.87 -19.71 -19.77
CA ASP A 175 -1.26 -18.70 -20.64
C ASP A 175 -0.78 -17.53 -19.78
N THR A 176 0.54 -17.50 -19.56
CA THR A 176 1.27 -16.70 -18.56
C THR A 176 1.36 -15.21 -18.89
N ARG A 177 0.41 -14.70 -19.68
CA ARG A 177 0.37 -13.32 -20.21
C ARG A 177 -0.64 -12.43 -19.50
N GLN A 178 -1.30 -12.90 -18.45
CA GLN A 178 -2.07 -12.01 -17.58
C GLN A 178 -1.13 -10.94 -17.03
N ASN A 179 -1.47 -9.69 -17.33
CA ASN A 179 -0.70 -8.51 -17.01
C ASN A 179 -0.80 -8.22 -15.51
N HIS A 180 -0.08 -9.01 -14.69
CA HIS A 180 0.02 -8.80 -13.24
C HIS A 180 0.39 -7.34 -12.96
N LYS A 181 -0.55 -6.59 -12.38
CA LYS A 181 -0.37 -5.17 -12.10
C LYS A 181 0.59 -4.95 -10.95
N ILE A 182 0.53 -5.82 -9.94
CA ILE A 182 1.45 -5.80 -8.81
C ILE A 182 2.61 -6.73 -9.10
N LYS A 183 3.79 -6.14 -9.29
CA LYS A 183 5.04 -6.85 -9.55
C LYS A 183 5.89 -6.94 -8.30
N THR A 184 6.70 -7.99 -8.22
CA THR A 184 7.66 -8.18 -7.13
C THR A 184 9.09 -8.26 -7.65
N CYS A 185 10.04 -7.83 -6.82
CA CYS A 185 11.45 -7.95 -7.13
C CYS A 185 11.88 -9.41 -7.18
N PHE A 186 12.62 -9.80 -8.23
CA PHE A 186 13.12 -11.16 -8.35
C PHE A 186 14.02 -11.57 -7.16
N ALA A 187 14.82 -10.63 -6.63
CA ALA A 187 15.77 -10.89 -5.55
C ALA A 187 15.13 -10.88 -4.15
N CYS A 188 14.46 -9.79 -3.77
CA CYS A 188 13.92 -9.64 -2.41
C CYS A 188 12.44 -10.03 -2.25
N LYS A 189 11.71 -10.30 -3.35
CA LYS A 189 10.27 -10.65 -3.35
C LYS A 189 9.31 -9.57 -2.81
N GLU A 190 9.82 -8.38 -2.55
CA GLU A 190 9.05 -7.18 -2.19
C GLU A 190 8.34 -6.59 -3.40
N ILE A 191 7.20 -5.89 -3.18
CA ILE A 191 6.48 -5.17 -4.24
C ILE A 191 7.38 -4.05 -4.78
N ILE A 192 7.42 -3.91 -6.11
CA ILE A 192 8.09 -2.80 -6.79
C ILE A 192 7.02 -1.85 -7.31
N THR A 193 7.18 -0.56 -6.98
CA THR A 193 6.32 0.53 -7.48
C THR A 193 7.10 1.60 -8.23
N VAL A 194 8.44 1.53 -8.19
CA VAL A 194 9.35 2.39 -8.93
C VAL A 194 10.18 1.50 -9.86
N VAL A 195 10.00 1.69 -11.17
CA VAL A 195 10.63 0.90 -12.23
C VAL A 195 11.60 1.75 -13.05
#